data_AF-A0A2E7MX24-F1
#
_entry.id   AF-A0A2E7MX24-F1
#
_cell.length_a   1.000
_cell.length_b   1.000
_cell.length_c   1.000
_cell.angle_alpha   90.00
_cell.angle_beta   90.00
_cell.angle_gamma   90.00
#
_symmetry.space_group_name_H-M   'P 1'
#
loop_
_entity.id
_entity.type
_entity.pdbx_description
1 polymer ?
#
loop_
_entity_poly.entity_id
_entity_poly.type
_entity_poly.pdbx_seq_one_letter_code
_entity_poly.pdbx_strand_id
1 'polypeptide(L)' 'MAKPNTTFKLSIRDVEIIEHALRAKAGRRGLAIAQGETSPELRKEMNEIQEVLGRIHEQKEFYASFPDGKPYVSG' A
#
# COMPACT_ATOMS: atom_id res chain seq x y z
N MET A 1 23.66 0.47 20.90
CA MET A 1 22.56 0.10 19.99
C MET A 1 22.86 0.69 18.63
N ALA A 2 22.79 -0.09 17.55
CA ALA A 2 22.97 0.44 16.20
C ALA A 2 21.80 1.37 15.86
N LYS A 3 22.09 2.57 15.34
CA LYS A 3 21.07 3.54 14.94
C LYS A 3 20.31 2.97 13.72
N PRO A 4 18.96 2.93 13.73
CA PRO A 4 18.19 2.53 12.56
C PRO A 4 18.51 3.44 11.37
N ASN A 5 18.65 2.84 10.18
CA ASN A 5 18.80 3.61 8.96
C ASN A 5 17.45 4.25 8.62
N THR A 6 17.40 5.59 8.65
CA THR A 6 16.21 6.36 8.31
C THR A 6 16.19 6.81 6.84
N THR A 7 17.24 6.50 6.07
CA THR A 7 17.29 6.81 4.64
C THR A 7 16.62 5.69 3.85
N PHE A 8 15.48 6.00 3.27
CA PHE A 8 14.77 5.12 2.34
C PHE A 8 15.40 5.23 0.95
N LYS A 9 16.02 4.14 0.47
CA LYS A 9 16.60 4.05 -0.89
C LYS A 9 15.73 3.14 -1.76
N LEU A 10 14.51 3.56 -2.04
CA LEU A 10 13.61 2.87 -2.96
C LEU A 10 13.30 3.77 -4.14
N SER A 11 13.36 3.21 -5.35
CA SER A 11 12.83 3.86 -6.54
C SER A 11 11.30 3.76 -6.59
N ILE A 12 10.66 4.55 -7.46
CA ILE A 12 9.22 4.44 -7.75
C ILE A 12 8.87 3.00 -8.12
N ARG A 13 9.72 2.36 -8.94
CA ARG A 13 9.50 0.98 -9.40
C ARG A 13 9.54 -0.02 -8.24
N ASP A 14 10.43 0.17 -7.28
CA ASP A 14 10.50 -0.70 -6.10
C ASP A 14 9.22 -0.60 -5.26
N VAL A 15 8.70 0.63 -5.11
CA VAL A 15 7.44 0.88 -4.39
C VAL A 15 6.25 0.22 -5.11
N GLU A 16 6.18 0.29 -6.44
CA GLU A 16 5.14 -0.40 -7.22
C GLU A 16 5.19 -1.93 -7.05
N ILE A 17 6.39 -2.51 -7.08
CA ILE A 17 6.57 -3.97 -6.87
C ILE A 17 6.06 -4.37 -5.48
N ILE A 18 6.40 -3.59 -4.46
CA ILE A 18 5.92 -3.80 -3.09
C ILE A 18 4.39 -3.69 -3.04
N GLU A 19 3.80 -2.67 -3.65
CA GLU A 19 2.36 -2.47 -3.71
C GLU A 19 1.65 -3.65 -4.40
N HIS A 20 2.17 -4.12 -5.53
CA HIS A 20 1.62 -5.26 -6.25
C HIS A 20 1.65 -6.53 -5.40
N ALA A 21 2.75 -6.79 -4.70
CA ALA A 21 2.89 -7.94 -3.81
C ALA A 21 1.89 -7.86 -2.64
N LEU A 22 1.72 -6.68 -2.04
CA LEU A 22 0.76 -6.44 -0.97
C LEU A 22 -0.68 -6.64 -1.44
N ARG A 23 -1.07 -6.09 -2.60
CA ARG A 23 -2.40 -6.28 -3.21
C ARG A 23 -2.67 -7.75 -3.53
N ALA A 24 -1.68 -8.49 -4.04
CA ALA A 24 -1.83 -9.92 -4.31
C ALA A 24 -2.04 -10.73 -3.03
N LYS A 25 -1.32 -10.39 -1.95
CA LYS A 25 -1.49 -11.03 -0.64
C LYS A 25 -2.87 -10.70 -0.04
N ALA A 26 -3.27 -9.43 -0.10
CA ALA A 26 -4.60 -8.96 0.27
C ALA A 26 -5.71 -9.74 -0.43
N GLY A 27 -5.63 -9.89 -1.75
CA GLY A 27 -6.62 -10.62 -2.54
C GLY A 27 -6.77 -12.08 -2.10
N ARG A 28 -5.64 -12.79 -1.89
CA ARG A 28 -5.67 -14.18 -1.39
C ARG A 28 -6.30 -14.29 0.00
N ARG A 29 -6.02 -13.34 0.89
CA ARG A 29 -6.59 -13.31 2.25
C ARG A 29 -8.08 -12.97 2.25
N GLY A 30 -8.49 -11.98 1.46
CA GLY A 30 -9.89 -11.64 1.27
C GLY A 30 -10.70 -12.83 0.76
N LEU A 31 -10.15 -13.60 -0.19
CA LEU A 31 -10.78 -14.82 -0.69
C LEU A 31 -10.92 -15.90 0.40
N ALA A 32 -9.87 -16.17 1.18
CA ALA A 32 -9.93 -17.14 2.27
C ALA A 32 -10.97 -16.76 3.34
N ILE A 33 -11.04 -15.47 3.71
CA ILE A 33 -12.05 -14.97 4.64
C ILE A 33 -13.47 -15.12 4.05
N ALA A 34 -13.65 -14.81 2.77
CA ALA A 34 -14.94 -14.97 2.08
C ALA A 34 -15.37 -16.45 1.98
N GLN A 35 -14.41 -17.38 1.90
CA GLN A 35 -14.63 -18.82 1.94
C GLN A 35 -14.92 -19.37 3.34
N GLY A 36 -14.98 -18.51 4.36
CA GLY A 36 -15.34 -18.87 5.72
C GLY A 36 -14.16 -19.06 6.67
N GLU A 37 -12.95 -18.70 6.27
CA GLU A 37 -11.82 -18.74 7.20
C GLU A 37 -11.89 -17.58 8.21
N THR A 38 -11.90 -17.93 9.50
CA THR A 38 -12.16 -16.99 10.60
C THR A 38 -10.94 -16.67 11.46
N SER A 39 -9.73 -17.08 11.05
CA SER A 39 -8.51 -16.79 11.80
C SER A 39 -8.39 -15.28 12.09
N PRO A 40 -8.34 -14.88 13.38
CA PRO A 40 -8.13 -13.49 13.78
C PRO A 40 -6.83 -12.91 13.22
N GLU A 41 -5.81 -13.75 13.06
CA GLU A 41 -4.51 -13.38 12.50
C GLU A 41 -4.63 -12.98 11.04
N LEU A 42 -5.44 -13.68 10.23
CA LEU A 42 -5.67 -13.30 8.82
C LEU A 42 -6.37 -11.94 8.71
N ARG A 43 -7.34 -11.67 9.60
CA ARG A 43 -8.05 -10.38 9.64
C ARG A 43 -7.11 -9.24 10.05
N LYS A 44 -6.28 -9.49 11.06
CA LYS A 44 -5.27 -8.53 11.52
C LYS A 44 -4.25 -8.23 10.42
N GLU A 45 -3.69 -9.27 9.80
CA GLU A 45 -2.76 -9.13 8.67
C GLU A 45 -3.41 -8.37 7.50
N MET A 46 -4.71 -8.59 7.25
CA MET A 46 -5.42 -7.84 6.22
C MET A 46 -5.49 -6.35 6.56
N ASN A 47 -5.87 -5.99 7.78
CA ASN A 47 -5.91 -4.59 8.20
C ASN A 47 -4.54 -3.91 8.09
N GLU A 48 -3.47 -4.57 8.53
CA GLU A 48 -2.10 -4.06 8.42
C GLU A 48 -1.69 -3.81 6.96
N ILE A 49 -2.03 -4.73 6.04
CA ILE A 49 -1.76 -4.55 4.62
C ILE A 49 -2.52 -3.33 4.06
N GLN A 50 -3.79 -3.13 4.44
CA GLN A 50 -4.57 -1.98 3.99
C GLN A 50 -3.96 -0.66 4.49
N GLU A 51 -3.51 -0.60 5.74
CA GLU A 51 -2.85 0.57 6.31
C GLU A 51 -1.52 0.90 5.60
N VAL A 52 -0.72 -0.12 5.24
CA VAL A 52 0.51 0.07 4.47
C VAL A 52 0.19 0.57 3.06
N LEU A 53 -0.81 -0.03 2.39
CA LEU A 53 -1.24 0.40 1.06
C LEU A 53 -1.76 1.84 1.07
N GLY A 54 -2.49 2.24 2.12
CA GLY A 54 -2.92 3.63 2.34
C GLY A 54 -1.73 4.59 2.43
N ARG A 55 -0.73 4.27 3.26
CA ARG A 55 0.50 5.09 3.37
C ARG A 55 1.29 5.15 2.06
N ILE A 56 1.38 4.05 1.32
CA ILE A 56 2.02 4.03 -0.01
C ILE A 56 1.24 4.91 -0.99
N HIS A 57 -0.09 4.87 -0.95
CA HIS A 57 -0.96 5.70 -1.78
C HIS A 57 -0.78 7.19 -1.47
N GLU A 58 -0.76 7.57 -0.18
CA GLU A 58 -0.52 8.94 0.27
C GLU A 58 0.85 9.50 -0.14
N GLN A 59 1.84 8.62 -0.33
CA GLN A 59 3.18 9.00 -0.81
C GLN A 59 3.26 9.18 -2.33
N LYS A 60 2.25 8.75 -3.10
CA LYS A 60 2.22 9.00 -4.54
C LYS A 60 1.75 10.44 -4.79
N GLU A 61 2.67 11.31 -5.18
CA GLU A 61 2.27 12.58 -5.80
C GLU A 61 1.61 12.28 -7.17
N PHE A 62 0.32 12.57 -7.28
CA PHE A 62 -0.43 12.43 -8.53
C PHE A 62 -0.13 13.63 -9.45
N TYR A 63 0.75 13.46 -10.44
CA TYR A 63 1.04 14.45 -11.49
C TYR A 63 -0.08 14.56 -12.55
N ALA A 64 -1.34 14.50 -12.15
CA ALA A 64 -2.44 14.93 -13.01
C ALA A 64 -2.55 16.46 -12.92
N SER A 65 -1.64 17.15 -13.60
CA SER A 65 -1.79 18.58 -13.86
C SER A 65 -2.90 18.75 -14.91
N PHE A 66 -3.90 19.56 -14.62
CA PHE A 66 -4.73 20.13 -15.69
C PHE A 66 -3.82 20.89 -16.69
N PRO A 67 -4.29 21.21 -17.90
CA PRO A 67 -3.52 22.03 -18.85
C PRO A 67 -3.03 23.37 -18.28
N ASP A 68 -3.57 23.84 -17.14
CA ASP A 68 -3.19 25.05 -16.41
C ASP A 68 -2.18 24.83 -15.27
N GLY A 69 -1.62 23.63 -15.14
CA GLY A 69 -0.53 23.33 -14.19
C GLY A 69 -0.95 23.13 -12.73
N LYS A 70 -2.26 23.14 -12.41
CA LYS A 70 -2.72 22.93 -11.03
C LYS A 70 -2.79 21.44 -10.68
N PRO A 71 -2.33 21.02 -9.49
CA PRO A 71 -2.53 19.65 -9.01
C PRO A 71 -4.03 19.36 -8.86
N TYR A 72 -4.51 18.28 -9.51
CA TYR A 72 -5.86 17.79 -9.28
C TYR A 72 -5.90 16.96 -7.99
N VAL A 73 -6.75 17.37 -7.04
CA VAL A 73 -7.10 16.58 -5.86
C VAL A 73 -8.55 16.12 -6.05
N SER A 74 -8.76 14.87 -6.47
CA SER A 74 -10.07 14.22 -6.31
C SER A 74 -10.20 13.74 -4.87
N GLY A 75 -11.24 14.22 -4.19
CA GLY A 75 -11.75 13.58 -2.97
C GLY A 75 -12.42 12.25 -3.26
#